data_AF-A0A3S1H7I3-F1
#
_entry.id   AF-A0A3S1H7I3-F1
#
_cell.length_a   1.000
_cell.length_b   1.000
_cell.length_c   1.000
_cell.angle_alpha   90.00
_cell.angle_beta   90.00
_cell.angle_gamma   90.00
#
_symmetry.space_group_name_H-M   'P 1'
#
loop_
_entity.id
_entity.type
_entity.pdbx_description
1 polymer ?
#
loop_
_entity_poly.entity_id
_entity_poly.type
_entity_poly.pdbx_seq_one_letter_code
_entity_poly.pdbx_strand_id
1 'polypeptide(L)'
;MPRFSANLSMLFGEHEFLDRFDAAARAGFKGVEYIGPYDHAPDVVAARLKKNGLTQVLFNLPAGDWGKGERGIAVLPDRVPEFRQGIAKAITYAQAL
;
A
#
# COMPACT_ATOMS: atom_id res chain seq x y z
N MET A 1 -3.67 10.29 -23.11
CA MET A 1 -3.35 11.15 -21.94
C MET A 1 -2.80 10.28 -20.80
N PRO A 2 -1.96 10.82 -19.90
CA PRO A 2 -1.49 10.10 -18.71
C PRO A 2 -2.65 9.64 -17.83
N ARG A 3 -2.47 8.47 -17.19
CA ARG A 3 -3.38 7.98 -16.14
C ARG A 3 -2.74 8.30 -14.79
N PHE A 4 -3.48 8.99 -13.92
CA PHE A 4 -2.99 9.39 -12.60
C PHE A 4 -3.42 8.40 -11.52
N SER A 5 -2.52 8.18 -10.55
CA SER A 5 -2.76 7.42 -9.32
C SER A 5 -2.75 8.40 -8.15
N ALA A 6 -3.70 8.26 -7.22
CA ALA A 6 -3.66 9.02 -5.97
C ALA A 6 -2.79 8.30 -4.95
N ASN A 7 -1.74 8.98 -4.45
CA ASN A 7 -0.93 8.46 -3.37
C ASN A 7 -1.60 8.69 -2.01
N LEU A 8 -2.23 7.66 -1.44
CA LEU A 8 -3.03 7.74 -0.20
C LEU A 8 -2.18 7.88 1.06
N SER A 9 -0.85 7.72 0.97
CA SER A 9 0.04 8.06 2.08
C SER A 9 0.28 9.57 2.20
N MET A 10 0.01 10.34 1.14
CA MET A 10 0.28 11.78 1.07
C MET A 10 -1.00 12.62 0.88
N LEU A 11 -1.97 12.09 0.12
CA LEU A 11 -3.26 12.73 -0.15
C LEU A 11 -4.34 12.21 0.80
N PHE A 12 -5.38 13.01 0.99
CA PHE A 12 -6.55 12.67 1.83
C PHE A 12 -6.17 12.38 3.30
N GLY A 13 -5.17 13.10 3.83
CA GLY A 13 -4.66 12.95 5.19
C GLY A 13 -5.66 13.35 6.28
N GLU A 14 -6.73 14.04 5.91
CA GLU A 14 -7.89 14.37 6.74
C GLU A 14 -8.80 13.16 7.04
N HIS A 15 -8.54 12.01 6.40
CA HIS A 15 -9.29 10.78 6.58
C HIS A 15 -8.41 9.65 7.12
N GLU A 16 -9.03 8.71 7.82
CA GLU A 16 -8.42 7.41 8.15
C GLU A 16 -8.08 6.63 6.88
N PHE A 17 -7.02 5.81 6.91
CA PHE A 17 -6.44 5.21 5.70
C PHE A 17 -7.46 4.52 4.79
N LEU A 18 -8.37 3.72 5.35
CA LEU A 18 -9.38 2.99 4.57
C LEU A 18 -10.45 3.89 3.95
N ASP A 19 -10.69 5.08 4.50
CA ASP A 19 -11.67 6.04 4.00
C ASP A 19 -11.08 6.91 2.87
N ARG A 20 -9.75 6.93 2.74
CA ARG A 20 -9.04 7.62 1.63
C ARG A 20 -9.35 7.02 0.27
N PHE A 21 -9.68 5.74 0.19
CA PHE A 21 -10.11 5.08 -1.04
C PHE A 21 -11.41 5.68 -1.57
N ASP A 22 -12.39 5.89 -0.70
CA ASP A 22 -13.65 6.54 -1.07
C ASP A 22 -13.39 7.99 -1.51
N ALA A 23 -12.49 8.72 -0.83
CA ALA A 23 -12.13 10.09 -1.18
C ALA A 23 -11.44 10.18 -2.56
N ALA A 24 -10.48 9.29 -2.84
CA ALA A 24 -9.79 9.24 -4.14
C ALA A 24 -10.76 8.96 -5.30
N ALA A 25 -11.70 8.03 -5.11
CA ALA A 25 -12.69 7.71 -6.12
C ALA A 25 -13.66 8.88 -6.37
N ARG A 26 -14.11 9.56 -5.31
CA ARG A 26 -14.93 10.78 -5.44
C ARG A 26 -14.19 11.91 -6.15
N ALA A 27 -12.88 12.02 -5.97
CA ALA A 27 -12.03 12.97 -6.68
C ALA A 27 -11.74 12.58 -8.15
N GLY A 28 -12.27 11.44 -8.62
CA GLY A 28 -12.19 11.01 -10.01
C GLY A 28 -10.99 10.12 -10.34
N PHE A 29 -10.16 9.76 -9.35
CA PHE A 29 -9.06 8.82 -9.58
C PHE A 29 -9.58 7.42 -9.90
N LYS A 30 -8.81 6.70 -10.73
CA LYS A 30 -9.06 5.29 -11.08
C LYS A 30 -7.95 4.37 -10.58
N GLY A 31 -6.84 4.93 -10.13
CA GLY A 31 -5.72 4.21 -9.54
C GLY A 31 -5.34 4.81 -8.20
N VAL A 32 -4.85 3.98 -7.30
CA VAL A 32 -4.30 4.40 -6.01
C VAL A 32 -2.96 3.71 -5.73
N GLU A 33 -2.13 4.38 -4.94
CA GLU A 33 -0.88 3.87 -4.42
C GLU A 33 -0.64 4.35 -2.98
N TYR A 34 0.27 3.72 -2.25
CA TYR A 34 0.64 4.07 -0.88
C TYR A 34 1.92 3.34 -0.46
N ILE A 35 2.53 3.70 0.69
CA ILE A 35 3.75 3.05 1.18
C ILE A 35 3.49 1.57 1.50
N GLY A 36 2.49 1.24 2.31
CA GLY A 36 2.20 -0.15 2.65
C GLY A 36 0.87 -0.31 3.38
N PRO A 37 0.09 -1.36 3.10
CA PRO A 37 -1.22 -1.60 3.72
C PRO A 37 -1.13 -2.52 4.95
N TYR A 38 0.07 -2.77 5.47
CA TYR A 38 0.38 -3.95 6.30
C TYR A 38 -0.25 -4.00 7.69
N ASP A 39 -0.86 -2.89 8.13
CA ASP A 39 -1.65 -2.80 9.38
C ASP A 39 -3.11 -3.27 9.17
N HIS A 40 -3.51 -3.52 7.92
CA HIS A 40 -4.83 -4.02 7.56
C HIS A 40 -4.71 -5.37 6.86
N ALA A 41 -5.68 -6.26 7.08
CA ALA A 41 -5.75 -7.51 6.33
C ALA A 41 -5.96 -7.23 4.82
N PRO A 42 -5.37 -8.04 3.92
CA PRO A 42 -5.40 -7.79 2.48
C PRO A 42 -6.82 -7.75 1.91
N ASP A 43 -7.73 -8.58 2.41
CA ASP A 43 -9.14 -8.64 2.02
C ASP A 43 -9.91 -7.36 2.38
N VAL A 44 -9.58 -6.71 3.50
CA VAL A 44 -10.17 -5.43 3.90
C VAL A 44 -9.81 -4.32 2.91
N VAL A 45 -8.57 -4.31 2.44
CA VAL A 45 -8.10 -3.32 1.46
C VAL A 45 -8.66 -3.63 0.07
N ALA A 46 -8.67 -4.91 -0.34
CA ALA A 46 -9.30 -5.36 -1.58
C ALA A 46 -10.78 -4.98 -1.65
N ALA A 47 -11.52 -5.09 -0.53
CA ALA A 47 -12.90 -4.67 -0.45
C ALA A 47 -13.07 -3.16 -0.72
N ARG A 48 -12.14 -2.31 -0.27
CA ARG A 48 -12.16 -0.86 -0.55
C ARG A 48 -11.85 -0.56 -2.02
N LEU A 49 -10.88 -1.25 -2.62
CA LEU A 49 -10.59 -1.14 -4.05
C LEU A 49 -11.82 -1.50 -4.89
N LYS A 50 -12.41 -2.68 -4.62
CA LYS A 50 -13.59 -3.19 -5.32
C LYS A 50 -14.80 -2.27 -5.16
N LYS A 51 -15.11 -1.83 -3.93
CA LYS A 51 -16.23 -0.92 -3.65
C LYS A 51 -16.16 0.36 -4.50
N ASN A 52 -14.95 0.87 -4.73
CA ASN A 52 -14.72 2.15 -5.40
C ASN A 52 -14.34 2.03 -6.87
N GLY A 53 -14.20 0.81 -7.41
CA GLY A 53 -13.70 0.59 -8.77
C GLY A 53 -12.30 1.14 -9.00
N LEU A 54 -11.44 1.07 -7.96
CA LEU A 54 -10.06 1.54 -8.01
C LEU A 54 -9.11 0.39 -8.36
N THR A 55 -8.08 0.69 -9.14
CA THR A 55 -6.94 -0.20 -9.40
C THR A 55 -5.83 0.08 -8.38
N GLN A 56 -5.30 -0.97 -7.74
CA GLN A 56 -4.04 -0.84 -7.02
C GLN A 56 -2.88 -0.68 -8.02
N VAL A 57 -2.19 0.45 -7.97
CA VAL A 57 -1.10 0.76 -8.92
C VAL A 57 0.27 0.39 -8.33
N LEU A 58 0.51 0.75 -7.07
CA LEU A 58 1.79 0.53 -6.40
C LEU A 58 1.63 0.43 -4.88
N PHE A 59 2.41 -0.44 -4.24
CA PHE A 59 2.75 -0.35 -2.82
C PHE A 59 4.16 -0.92 -2.59
N ASN A 60 4.80 -0.61 -1.45
CA ASN A 60 6.17 -1.02 -1.16
C ASN A 60 6.21 -2.31 -0.34
N LEU A 61 7.34 -3.02 -0.36
CA LEU A 61 7.65 -4.08 0.60
C LEU A 61 7.67 -3.56 2.05
N PRO A 62 7.55 -4.43 3.07
CA PRO A 62 7.76 -4.03 4.46
C PRO A 62 9.13 -3.34 4.66
N ALA A 63 9.13 -2.21 5.35
CA ALA A 63 10.29 -1.33 5.46
C ALA A 63 11.21 -1.62 6.65
N GLY A 64 10.92 -2.68 7.43
CA GLY A 64 11.52 -2.91 8.74
C GLY A 64 10.81 -2.11 9.84
N ASP A 65 11.54 -1.74 10.89
CA ASP A 65 11.07 -0.95 12.03
C ASP A 65 11.02 0.55 11.68
N TRP A 66 9.92 0.97 11.08
CA TRP A 66 9.72 2.37 10.68
C TRP A 66 9.82 3.35 11.86
N GLY A 67 9.35 2.93 13.04
CA GLY A 67 9.35 3.71 14.28
C GLY A 67 10.76 3.96 14.82
N LYS A 68 11.71 3.06 14.55
CA LYS A 68 13.13 3.25 14.84
C LYS A 68 13.92 3.90 13.69
N GLY A 69 13.25 4.39 12.65
CA GLY A 69 13.86 5.12 11.56
C GLY A 69 14.26 4.28 10.35
N GLU A 70 13.91 2.99 10.29
CA GLU A 70 14.21 2.15 9.12
C GLU A 70 13.38 2.54 7.90
N ARG A 71 13.95 2.42 6.71
CA ARG A 71 13.35 2.84 5.42
C ARG A 71 13.51 1.78 4.33
N GLY A 72 13.57 0.51 4.72
CA GLY A 72 13.86 -0.63 3.85
C GLY A 72 15.14 -1.35 4.25
N ILE A 73 15.13 -2.66 4.06
CA ILE A 73 16.17 -3.58 4.56
C ILE A 73 16.84 -4.39 3.45
N ALA A 74 16.54 -4.10 2.19
CA ALA A 74 16.96 -4.91 1.03
C ALA A 74 18.49 -4.98 0.84
N VAL A 75 19.22 -3.98 1.31
CA VAL A 75 20.69 -3.89 1.20
C VAL A 75 21.42 -4.45 2.43
N LEU A 76 20.70 -4.95 3.44
CA LEU A 76 21.28 -5.43 4.70
C LEU A 76 21.58 -6.94 4.61
N PRO A 77 22.86 -7.34 4.48
CA PRO A 77 23.22 -8.74 4.21
C PRO A 77 22.88 -9.68 5.37
N ASP A 78 22.85 -9.18 6.60
CA ASP A 78 22.49 -9.88 7.83
C ASP A 78 20.97 -10.07 8.00
N ARG A 79 20.14 -9.39 7.19
CA ARG A 79 18.66 -9.44 7.26
C ARG A 79 17.99 -10.05 6.03
N VAL A 80 18.74 -10.76 5.19
CA VAL A 80 18.19 -11.49 4.03
C VAL A 80 17.00 -12.40 4.39
N PRO A 81 17.02 -13.17 5.51
CA PRO A 81 15.85 -13.98 5.89
C PRO A 81 14.59 -13.15 6.12
N GLU A 82 14.71 -12.02 6.81
CA GLU A 82 13.58 -11.10 7.05
C GLU A 82 13.08 -10.46 5.76
N PHE A 83 14.00 -10.03 4.89
CA PHE A 83 13.64 -9.49 3.58
C PHE A 83 12.83 -10.50 2.74
N ARG A 84 13.23 -11.79 2.75
CA ARG A 84 12.50 -12.86 2.05
C ARG A 84 11.09 -13.08 2.63
N GLN A 85 10.93 -12.99 3.94
CA GLN A 85 9.59 -13.03 4.57
C GLN A 85 8.75 -11.80 4.15
N GLY A 86 9.37 -10.62 4.07
CA GLY A 86 8.73 -9.40 3.57
C GLY A 86 8.25 -9.52 2.12
N ILE A 87 9.03 -10.18 1.25
CA ILE A 87 8.60 -10.51 -0.12
C ILE A 87 7.37 -11.40 -0.11
N ALA A 88 7.39 -12.50 0.66
CA ALA A 88 6.25 -13.42 0.74
C ALA A 88 4.98 -12.70 1.23
N LYS A 89 5.10 -11.85 2.25
CA LYS A 89 4.00 -11.01 2.73
C LYS A 89 3.48 -10.09 1.62
N ALA A 90 4.36 -9.36 0.94
CA ALA A 90 3.96 -8.46 -0.14
C ALA A 90 3.28 -9.20 -1.31
N ILE A 91 3.71 -10.41 -1.66
CA ILE A 91 3.06 -11.25 -2.68
C ILE A 91 1.62 -11.57 -2.27
N THR A 92 1.38 -11.95 -1.02
CA THR A 92 0.01 -12.20 -0.52
C THR A 92 -0.90 -10.99 -0.72
N TYR A 93 -0.41 -9.77 -0.47
CA TYR A 93 -1.18 -8.56 -0.73
C TYR A 93 -1.34 -8.32 -2.23
N ALA A 94 -0.27 -8.41 -3.02
CA ALA A 94 -0.32 -8.18 -4.47
C ALA A 94 -1.28 -9.12 -5.20
N GLN A 95 -1.50 -10.33 -4.70
CA GLN A 95 -2.48 -11.28 -5.25
C GLN A 95 -3.92 -10.95 -4.87
N ALA A 96 -4.14 -10.27 -3.75
CA ALA A 96 -5.48 -9.97 -3.23
C ALA A 96 -6.03 -8.62 -3.70
N LEU A 97 -5.15 -7.65 -3.97
CA LEU A 97 -5.47 -6.27 -4.34
C LEU A 97 -5.68 -6.12 -5.86
#